data_AF-A0AB39V4T7-F1
#
_entry.id   AF-A0AB39V4T7-F1
#
_cell.length_a   1.000
_cell.length_b   1.000
_cell.length_c   1.000
_cell.angle_alpha   90.00
_cell.angle_beta   90.00
_cell.angle_gamma   90.00
#
_symmetry.space_group_name_H-M   'P 1'
#
loop_
_entity.id
_entity.type
_entity.pdbx_description
1 polymer ?
#
loop_
_entity_poly.entity_id
_entity_poly.type
_entity_poly.pdbx_seq_one_letter_code
_entity_poly.pdbx_strand_id
1 'polypeptide(L)'
;MAYEKDYRKRILNFYYENGKTKTLFQFNISSSTLYGWIKLKKETGDLSSRTRKRKFKVPDPEKLDEYMKNPKNADKYIREIAKDFGCGKKTVRAALKN
;
A
#
# COMPACT_ATOMS: atom_id res chain seq x y z
N MET A 1 -10.87 -7.88 -3.89
CA MET A 1 -10.68 -9.01 -2.94
C MET A 1 -9.22 -9.40 -2.93
N ALA A 2 -8.63 -9.58 -1.75
CA ALA A 2 -7.28 -10.12 -1.62
C ALA A 2 -7.39 -11.62 -1.36
N TYR A 3 -6.96 -12.43 -2.32
CA TYR A 3 -6.86 -13.87 -2.12
C TYR A 3 -5.70 -14.18 -1.18
N GLU A 4 -5.88 -15.17 -0.31
CA GLU A 4 -4.85 -15.65 0.62
C GLU A 4 -3.64 -16.21 -0.12
N LYS A 5 -2.45 -16.11 0.50
CA LYS A 5 -1.17 -16.50 -0.12
C LYS A 5 -1.16 -17.99 -0.49
N ASP A 6 -1.63 -18.86 0.40
CA ASP A 6 -1.58 -20.30 0.16
C ASP A 6 -2.62 -20.75 -0.87
N TYR A 7 -3.76 -20.07 -0.95
CA TYR A 7 -4.71 -20.26 -2.04
C TYR A 7 -4.08 -19.98 -3.42
N ARG A 8 -3.34 -18.87 -3.55
CA ARG A 8 -2.63 -18.54 -4.81
C ARG A 8 -1.57 -19.58 -5.16
N LYS A 9 -0.81 -20.07 -4.17
CA LYS A 9 0.19 -21.13 -4.39
C LYS A 9 -0.48 -22.41 -4.91
N ARG A 10 -1.58 -22.84 -4.27
CA ARG A 10 -2.33 -24.03 -4.67
C ARG A 10 -2.81 -23.93 -6.12
N ILE A 11 -3.38 -22.79 -6.49
CA ILE A 11 -3.85 -22.56 -7.87
C ILE A 11 -2.69 -22.58 -8.87
N LEU A 12 -1.57 -21.92 -8.54
CA LEU A 12 -0.42 -21.89 -9.43
C LEU A 12 0.20 -23.27 -9.63
N ASN A 13 0.32 -24.07 -8.57
CA ASN A 13 0.81 -25.45 -8.68
C ASN A 13 -0.12 -26.27 -9.58
N PHE A 14 -1.44 -26.19 -9.35
CA PHE A 14 -2.42 -26.86 -10.19
C PHE A 14 -2.35 -26.40 -11.66
N TYR A 15 -2.09 -25.12 -11.91
CA TYR A 15 -1.89 -24.58 -13.26
C TYR A 15 -0.67 -25.16 -13.97
N TYR A 16 0.46 -25.31 -13.28
CA TYR A 16 1.66 -25.89 -13.89
C TYR A 16 1.49 -27.38 -14.22
N GLU A 17 0.65 -28.10 -13.47
CA GLU A 17 0.38 -29.52 -13.68
C GLU A 17 -0.73 -29.77 -14.72
N ASN A 18 -1.82 -29.01 -14.67
CA ASN A 18 -3.07 -29.31 -15.39
C ASN A 18 -3.39 -28.32 -16.52
N GLY A 19 -2.65 -27.22 -16.60
CA GLY A 19 -2.87 -26.18 -17.59
C GLY A 19 -4.03 -25.24 -17.28
N LYS A 20 -4.21 -24.25 -18.15
CA LYS A 20 -5.10 -23.10 -17.95
C LYS A 20 -6.58 -23.48 -17.80
N THR A 21 -7.13 -24.20 -18.77
CA THR A 21 -8.59 -24.45 -18.88
C THR A 21 -9.14 -25.16 -17.65
N LYS A 22 -8.49 -26.25 -17.22
CA LYS A 22 -8.85 -26.98 -16.01
C LYS A 22 -8.75 -26.11 -14.75
N THR A 23 -7.72 -25.27 -14.66
CA THR A 23 -7.51 -24.39 -13.50
C THR A 23 -8.63 -23.35 -13.38
N LEU A 24 -8.98 -22.70 -14.49
CA LEU A 24 -10.02 -21.67 -14.48
C LEU A 24 -11.39 -22.28 -14.12
N PHE A 25 -11.68 -23.47 -14.64
CA PHE A 25 -12.93 -24.19 -14.35
C PHE A 25 -12.98 -24.67 -12.89
N GLN A 26 -11.93 -25.31 -12.39
CA GLN A 26 -11.88 -25.87 -11.03
C GLN A 26 -11.97 -24.82 -9.93
N PHE A 27 -11.28 -23.69 -10.11
CA PHE A 27 -11.18 -22.64 -9.07
C PHE A 27 -12.11 -21.46 -9.32
N ASN A 28 -12.88 -21.48 -10.41
CA ASN A 28 -13.78 -20.41 -10.83
C ASN A 28 -13.12 -19.02 -10.79
N ILE A 29 -11.90 -18.91 -11.32
CA ILE A 29 -11.15 -17.66 -11.39
C ILE A 29 -11.08 -17.14 -12.83
N SER A 30 -10.92 -15.83 -12.99
CA SER A 30 -10.69 -15.24 -14.30
C SER A 30 -9.27 -15.50 -14.81
N SER A 31 -9.12 -15.56 -16.14
CA SER A 31 -7.79 -15.61 -16.78
C SER A 31 -6.89 -14.45 -16.34
N SER A 32 -7.45 -13.24 -16.22
CA SER A 32 -6.70 -12.05 -15.80
C SER A 32 -6.12 -12.18 -14.40
N THR A 33 -6.84 -12.82 -13.48
CA THR A 33 -6.37 -13.07 -12.11
C THR A 33 -5.19 -14.04 -12.11
N LEU A 34 -5.31 -15.14 -12.86
CA LEU A 34 -4.25 -16.15 -12.99
C LEU A 34 -2.96 -15.53 -13.57
N TYR A 35 -3.06 -14.83 -14.69
CA TYR A 35 -1.89 -14.17 -15.30
C TYR A 35 -1.31 -13.07 -14.42
N GLY A 36 -2.15 -12.35 -13.67
CA GLY A 36 -1.69 -11.39 -12.67
C GLY A 36 -0.78 -12.03 -11.62
N TRP A 37 -1.11 -13.22 -11.13
CA TRP A 37 -0.27 -13.95 -10.17
C TRP A 37 0.99 -14.54 -10.79
N ILE A 38 0.91 -15.05 -12.02
CA ILE A 38 2.09 -15.54 -12.76
C ILE A 38 3.09 -14.38 -12.95
N LYS A 39 2.60 -13.21 -13.38
CA LYS A 39 3.43 -12.01 -13.56
C LYS A 39 4.02 -11.54 -12.23
N LEU A 40 3.21 -11.49 -11.17
CA LEU A 40 3.66 -11.07 -9.84
C LEU A 40 4.74 -12.02 -9.27
N LYS A 41 4.59 -13.34 -9.45
CA LYS A 41 5.63 -14.32 -9.08
C LYS A 41 6.93 -14.13 -9.87
N LYS A 42 6.84 -13.82 -11.17
CA LYS A 42 8.02 -13.53 -12.01
C LYS A 42 8.73 -12.24 -11.61
N GLU A 43 7.98 -11.18 -11.29
CA GLU A 43 8.56 -9.85 -10.98
C GLU A 43 9.11 -9.76 -9.56
N THR A 44 8.42 -10.35 -8.58
CA THR A 44 8.74 -10.15 -7.16
C THR A 44 9.26 -11.40 -6.46
N GLY A 45 9.16 -12.57 -7.09
CA GLY A 45 9.48 -13.86 -6.46
C GLY A 45 8.48 -14.31 -5.37
N ASP A 46 7.54 -13.44 -4.99
CA ASP A 46 6.57 -13.70 -3.93
C ASP A 46 5.13 -13.63 -4.46
N LEU A 47 4.20 -14.25 -3.74
CA LEU A 47 2.76 -14.28 -4.03
C LEU A 47 1.94 -13.52 -2.99
N SER A 48 2.59 -12.84 -2.05
CA SER A 48 1.91 -12.02 -1.04
C SER A 48 1.02 -10.96 -1.70
N SER A 49 -0.09 -10.63 -1.04
CA SER A 49 -0.87 -9.47 -1.45
C SER A 49 0.02 -8.24 -1.35
N ARG A 50 0.08 -7.43 -2.42
CA ARG A 50 0.75 -6.13 -2.38
C ARG A 50 0.15 -5.34 -1.23
N THR A 51 0.92 -5.14 -0.16
CA THR A 51 0.54 -4.22 0.91
C THR A 51 0.38 -2.85 0.29
N ARG A 52 -0.85 -2.33 0.31
CA ARG A 52 -1.16 -0.99 -0.19
C ARG A 52 -0.46 0.00 0.73
N LYS A 53 0.76 0.42 0.36
CA LYS A 53 1.43 1.52 1.03
C LYS A 53 0.60 2.77 0.79
N ARG A 54 -0.20 3.19 1.77
CA ARG A 54 -0.81 4.51 1.76
C ARG A 54 0.34 5.51 1.83
N LYS A 55 0.57 6.22 0.72
CA LYS A 55 1.46 7.37 0.73
C LYS A 55 0.72 8.47 1.49
N PHE A 56 0.95 8.58 2.80
CA PHE A 56 0.71 9.85 3.46
C PHE A 56 1.77 10.80 2.91
N LYS A 57 1.34 11.89 2.27
CA LYS A 57 2.26 12.98 1.93
C LYS A 57 2.62 13.62 3.27
N VAL A 58 3.67 13.10 3.90
CA VAL A 58 4.22 13.68 5.12
C VAL A 58 4.79 15.03 4.72
N PRO A 59 4.48 16.13 5.43
CA PRO A 59 5.22 17.38 5.28
C PRO A 59 6.73 17.09 5.36
N ASP A 60 7.54 17.76 4.53
CA ASP A 60 8.99 17.66 4.65
C ASP A 60 9.36 17.97 6.12
N PRO A 61 10.00 17.04 6.85
CA PRO A 61 10.24 17.20 8.29
C PRO A 61 11.05 18.45 8.60
N GLU A 62 12.01 18.79 7.74
CA GLU A 62 12.82 20.01 7.83
C GLU A 62 11.96 21.28 7.75
N LYS A 63 10.99 21.33 6.83
CA LYS A 63 10.08 22.48 6.70
C LYS A 63 9.13 22.58 7.90
N LEU A 64 8.74 21.45 8.48
CA LEU A 64 7.93 21.46 9.70
C LEU A 64 8.74 21.98 10.89
N ASP A 65 10.00 21.57 11.01
CA ASP A 65 10.90 22.05 12.06
C ASP A 65 11.18 23.55 11.95
N GLU A 66 11.47 24.05 10.74
CA GLU A 66 11.60 25.49 10.48
C GLU A 66 10.32 26.25 10.81
N TYR A 67 9.17 25.67 10.45
CA TYR A 67 7.87 26.25 10.74
C TYR A 67 7.61 26.33 12.25
N MET A 68 8.02 25.32 13.03
CA MET A 68 7.87 25.27 14.49
C MET A 68 8.86 26.17 15.24
N LYS A 69 10.08 26.36 14.70
CA LYS A 69 11.08 27.29 15.26
C LYS A 69 10.64 28.75 15.18
N ASN A 70 9.66 29.07 14.33
CA ASN A 70 9.16 30.42 14.17
C ASN A 70 8.20 30.76 15.33
N PRO A 71 8.49 31.76 16.20
CA PRO A 71 7.72 32.04 17.41
C PRO A 71 6.24 32.40 17.13
N LYS A 72 5.93 32.89 15.92
CA LYS A 72 4.55 33.17 15.48
C LYS A 72 3.69 31.93 15.22
N ASN A 73 4.33 30.76 15.08
CA ASN A 73 3.66 29.50 14.78
C ASN A 73 3.55 28.57 15.99
N ALA A 74 4.17 28.93 17.12
CA ALA A 74 4.15 28.13 18.35
C ALA A 74 2.72 27.92 18.90
N ASP A 75 1.85 28.93 18.73
CA ASP A 75 0.45 28.88 19.19
C ASP A 75 -0.54 28.34 18.14
N LYS A 76 -0.06 27.95 16.96
CA LYS A 76 -0.96 27.47 15.90
C LYS A 76 -1.47 26.07 16.22
N TYR A 77 -2.77 25.89 16.01
CA TYR A 77 -3.39 24.58 16.22
C TYR A 77 -2.97 23.60 15.11
N ILE A 78 -2.93 22.29 15.43
CA ILE A 78 -2.64 21.20 14.47
C ILE A 78 -3.50 21.30 13.20
N ARG A 79 -4.73 21.83 13.31
CA ARG A 79 -5.63 22.04 12.16
C ARG A 79 -5.17 23.15 11.21
N GLU A 80 -4.51 24.19 11.71
CA GLU A 80 -3.99 25.31 10.93
C GLU A 80 -2.70 24.91 10.24
N ILE A 81 -1.79 24.24 10.97
CA ILE A 81 -0.59 23.63 10.38
C ILE A 81 -0.99 22.65 9.27
N ALA A 82 -2.00 21.80 9.50
CA ALA A 82 -2.50 20.89 8.47
C ALA A 82 -3.00 21.62 7.21
N LYS A 83 -3.65 22.79 7.36
CA LYS A 83 -4.09 23.62 6.23
C LYS A 83 -2.90 24.23 5.49
N ASP A 84 -1.95 24.81 6.22
CA ASP A 84 -0.76 25.47 5.65
C ASP A 84 0.10 24.49 4.85
N PHE A 85 0.21 23.23 5.31
CA PHE A 85 0.95 22.17 4.63
C PHE A 85 0.11 21.32 3.67
N GLY A 86 -1.19 21.60 3.52
CA GLY A 86 -2.09 20.82 2.66
C GLY A 86 -2.13 19.32 3.01
N CYS A 87 -1.99 18.98 4.29
CA CYS A 87 -1.87 17.60 4.77
C CYS A 87 -2.95 17.25 5.80
N GLY A 88 -3.07 15.97 6.17
CA GLY A 88 -4.03 15.53 7.17
C GLY A 88 -3.57 15.87 8.60
N LYS A 89 -4.51 16.20 9.49
CA LYS A 89 -4.22 16.43 10.94
C LYS A 89 -3.45 15.28 11.58
N LYS A 90 -3.75 14.03 11.18
CA LYS A 90 -3.05 12.82 11.65
C LYS A 90 -1.59 12.81 11.22
N THR A 91 -1.29 13.34 10.05
CA THR A 91 0.07 13.44 9.50
C THR A 91 0.91 14.43 10.31
N VAL A 92 0.36 15.61 10.59
CA VAL A 92 1.04 16.62 11.45
C VAL A 92 1.27 16.06 12.86
N ARG A 93 0.26 15.41 13.46
CA ARG A 93 0.41 14.79 14.79
C ARG A 93 1.47 13.68 14.80
N ALA A 94 1.58 12.89 13.74
CA ALA A 94 2.60 11.85 13.64
C ALA A 94 4.00 12.46 13.50
N ALA A 95 4.15 13.54 12.73
CA ALA A 95 5.41 14.24 12.56
C ALA A 95 5.91 14.90 13.85
N LEU A 96 5.00 15.48 14.64
CA LEU A 96 5.29 16.09 15.95
C LEU A 96 5.60 15.09 17.09
N LYS A 97 5.37 13.78 16.87
CA LYS A 97 5.57 12.74 17.89
C LYS A 97 6.93 12.05 17.77
N ASN A 98 7.70 12.37 16.73
CA ASN A 98 9.06 11.86 16.54
C ASN A 98 10.08 12.64 17.34
#